data_AF-R6YF45-F1
#
_entry.id   AF-R6YF45-F1
#
_cell.length_a   1.000
_cell.length_b   1.000
_cell.length_c   1.000
_cell.angle_alpha   90.00
_cell.angle_beta   90.00
_cell.angle_gamma   90.00
#
_symmetry.space_group_name_H-M   'P 1'
#
loop_
_entity.id
_entity.type
_entity.pdbx_description
1 polymer ?
#
loop_
_entity_poly.entity_id
_entity_poly.type
_entity_poly.pdbx_seq_one_letter_code
_entity_poly.pdbx_strand_id
1 'polypeptide(L)'
;MGNKVKYNLKNVHAAKLTETDSDGTTTFSYAEPKAIPGAVSISLDAEGETSPFYADGIVYFRSVTNNGYSGDLEIALIPEWFRTEILQEKLDAKGVLVENSGVGESVKFALLFEFDGDVNAIRHVLYNCSASRPSIESETKEDTIEPGTETLSITADPRSDGLVKARTGDTTDAGTYANWYKAVYTPTEDEPEETTGQGGSV
;
A
#
# COMPACT_ATOMS: atom_id res chain seq x y z
N MET A 1 19.13 16.92 9.01
CA MET A 1 19.92 15.97 8.20
C MET A 1 19.01 14.79 7.93
N GLY A 2 18.82 14.42 6.66
CA GLY A 2 17.96 13.29 6.30
C GLY A 2 18.60 11.93 6.56
N ASN A 3 17.78 10.87 6.48
CA ASN A 3 18.27 9.49 6.52
C ASN A 3 19.23 9.22 5.35
N LYS A 4 20.31 8.49 5.61
CA LYS A 4 21.29 8.02 4.63
C LYS A 4 21.09 6.57 4.24
N VAL A 5 20.52 5.76 5.13
CA VAL A 5 20.32 4.32 4.93
C VAL A 5 18.91 3.91 5.31
N LYS A 6 18.47 2.75 4.80
CA LYS A 6 17.25 2.06 5.23
C LYS A 6 17.52 0.58 5.48
N TYR A 7 16.92 0.01 6.50
CA TYR A 7 17.00 -1.41 6.85
C TYR A 7 15.79 -1.80 7.71
N ASN A 8 15.62 -3.09 8.00
CA ASN A 8 14.62 -3.62 8.93
C ASN A 8 13.16 -3.20 8.64
N LEU A 9 12.38 -4.10 8.03
CA LEU A 9 10.93 -3.93 7.90
C LEU A 9 10.26 -4.06 9.26
N LYS A 10 9.38 -3.11 9.61
CA LYS A 10 8.55 -3.20 10.81
C LYS A 10 7.23 -2.43 10.68
N ASN A 11 6.38 -2.61 11.69
CA ASN A 11 5.08 -1.93 11.83
C ASN A 11 4.23 -2.00 10.54
N VAL A 12 4.12 -3.21 9.98
CA VAL A 12 3.20 -3.46 8.87
C VAL A 12 1.76 -3.41 9.39
N HIS A 13 0.91 -2.64 8.71
CA HIS A 13 -0.51 -2.51 9.00
C HIS A 13 -1.29 -2.53 7.68
N ALA A 14 -2.54 -2.96 7.73
CA ALA A 14 -3.48 -2.74 6.63
C ALA A 14 -4.75 -2.04 7.12
N ALA A 15 -5.32 -1.24 6.23
CA ALA A 15 -6.57 -0.50 6.46
C ALA A 15 -7.52 -0.76 5.30
N LYS A 16 -8.67 -1.39 5.58
CA LYS A 16 -9.69 -1.69 4.56
C LYS A 16 -10.09 -0.44 3.79
N LEU A 17 -10.07 -0.48 2.47
CA LEU A 17 -10.53 0.59 1.59
C LEU A 17 -12.03 0.42 1.33
N THR A 18 -12.76 1.53 1.39
CA THR A 18 -14.16 1.63 0.97
C THR A 18 -14.26 2.71 -0.10
N GLU A 19 -14.67 2.29 -1.29
CA GLU A 19 -14.98 3.16 -2.43
C GLU A 19 -16.46 3.50 -2.39
N THR A 20 -16.82 4.77 -2.57
CA THR A 20 -18.21 5.22 -2.64
C THR A 20 -18.38 6.11 -3.85
N ASP A 21 -19.16 5.63 -4.81
CA ASP A 21 -19.50 6.36 -6.02
C ASP A 21 -20.78 7.19 -5.80
N SER A 22 -20.67 8.51 -5.92
CA SER A 22 -21.81 9.42 -5.94
C SER A 22 -21.65 10.40 -7.09
N ASP A 23 -22.69 10.56 -7.91
CA ASP A 23 -22.75 11.58 -8.96
C ASP A 23 -21.54 11.61 -9.92
N GLY A 24 -20.99 10.43 -10.24
CA GLY A 24 -19.83 10.29 -11.13
C GLY A 24 -18.47 10.60 -10.48
N THR A 25 -18.44 10.81 -9.16
CA THR A 25 -17.21 10.99 -8.38
C THR A 25 -17.04 9.82 -7.41
N THR A 26 -15.90 9.13 -7.50
CA THR A 26 -15.51 8.11 -6.54
C THR A 26 -14.81 8.75 -5.36
N THR A 27 -15.33 8.52 -4.16
CA THR A 27 -14.68 8.90 -2.90
C THR A 27 -14.07 7.67 -2.23
N PHE A 28 -12.96 7.87 -1.54
CA PHE A 28 -12.20 6.79 -0.93
C PHE A 28 -12.06 7.04 0.56
N SER A 29 -12.43 6.05 1.37
CA SER A 29 -12.26 6.08 2.82
C SER A 29 -11.54 4.83 3.31
N TYR A 30 -10.77 4.98 4.38
CA TYR A 30 -9.99 3.90 4.98
C TYR A 30 -10.44 3.65 6.40
N ALA A 31 -10.51 2.37 6.77
CA ALA A 31 -10.64 1.97 8.17
C ALA A 31 -9.38 2.36 8.98
N GLU A 32 -9.48 2.27 10.31
CA GLU A 32 -8.32 2.41 11.18
C GLU A 32 -7.26 1.34 10.82
N PRO A 33 -5.97 1.72 10.66
CA PRO A 33 -4.91 0.75 10.39
C PRO A 33 -4.82 -0.33 11.47
N LYS A 34 -4.89 -1.60 11.06
CA LYS A 34 -4.72 -2.76 11.94
C LYS A 34 -3.39 -3.44 11.68
N ALA A 35 -2.68 -3.81 12.76
CA ALA A 35 -1.35 -4.38 12.69
C ALA A 35 -1.33 -5.79 12.08
N ILE A 36 -0.32 -6.05 11.26
CA ILE A 36 0.05 -7.37 10.71
C ILE A 36 1.40 -7.75 11.34
N PRO A 37 1.41 -8.38 12.53
CA PRO A 37 2.63 -8.80 13.19
C PRO A 37 3.33 -9.92 12.40
N GLY A 38 4.65 -10.02 12.57
CA GLY A 38 5.44 -11.11 11.99
C GLY A 38 5.88 -10.89 10.55
N ALA A 39 5.84 -9.67 10.02
CA ALA A 39 6.40 -9.37 8.71
C ALA A 39 7.91 -9.66 8.67
N VAL A 40 8.33 -10.42 7.66
CA VAL A 40 9.71 -10.88 7.46
C VAL A 40 10.39 -10.06 6.39
N SER A 41 9.75 -9.92 5.23
CA SER A 41 10.28 -9.17 4.09
C SER A 41 9.17 -8.55 3.26
N ILE A 42 9.49 -7.51 2.50
CA ILE A 42 8.61 -6.92 1.49
C ILE A 42 9.43 -6.56 0.26
N SER A 43 8.99 -6.99 -0.91
CA SER A 43 9.57 -6.65 -2.21
C SER A 43 8.48 -6.04 -3.08
N LEU A 44 8.76 -4.88 -3.70
CA LEU A 44 7.81 -4.18 -4.55
C LEU A 44 8.54 -3.61 -5.76
N ASP A 45 8.13 -4.05 -6.94
CA ASP A 45 8.60 -3.59 -8.24
C ASP A 45 7.63 -2.56 -8.80
N ALA A 46 8.18 -1.54 -9.46
CA ALA A 46 7.36 -0.50 -10.08
C ALA A 46 6.79 -1.01 -11.40
N GLU A 47 5.47 -0.93 -11.53
CA GLU A 47 4.75 -1.31 -12.74
C GLU A 47 4.48 -0.06 -13.58
N GLY A 48 4.85 -0.11 -14.85
CA GLY A 48 4.58 0.99 -15.77
C GLY A 48 4.74 0.59 -17.22
N GLU A 49 3.97 1.24 -18.07
CA GLU A 49 4.03 1.04 -19.51
C GLU A 49 4.51 2.31 -20.20
N THR A 50 5.36 2.15 -21.23
CA THR A 50 5.71 3.24 -22.13
C THR A 50 5.14 2.95 -23.52
N SER A 51 4.14 3.71 -23.93
CA SER A 51 3.48 3.53 -25.23
C SER A 51 4.04 4.55 -26.24
N PRO A 52 4.76 4.12 -27.28
CA PRO A 52 5.27 5.02 -28.31
C PRO A 52 4.16 5.40 -29.31
N PHE A 53 4.04 6.68 -29.58
CA PHE A 53 3.26 7.21 -30.69
C PHE A 53 4.20 7.50 -31.87
N TYR A 54 3.92 6.88 -33.01
CA TYR A 54 4.73 7.02 -34.22
C TYR A 54 4.10 8.04 -35.17
N ALA A 55 4.91 8.99 -35.63
CA ALA A 55 4.56 9.90 -36.72
C ALA A 55 5.80 10.12 -37.59
N ASP A 56 5.60 10.33 -38.90
CA ASP A 56 6.68 10.49 -39.89
C ASP A 56 7.75 9.40 -39.86
N GLY A 57 7.36 8.17 -39.51
CA GLY A 57 8.27 7.02 -39.46
C GLY A 57 9.21 6.98 -38.26
N ILE A 58 9.04 7.87 -37.28
CA ILE A 58 9.81 7.90 -36.03
C ILE A 58 8.90 7.82 -34.81
N VAL A 59 9.46 7.49 -33.64
CA VAL A 59 8.76 7.70 -32.36
C VAL A 59 8.68 9.20 -32.12
N TYR A 60 7.50 9.77 -32.33
CA TYR A 60 7.25 11.20 -32.20
C TYR A 60 6.93 11.60 -30.76
N PHE A 61 6.31 10.69 -30.00
CA PHE A 61 5.95 10.90 -28.61
C PHE A 61 5.96 9.57 -27.83
N ARG A 62 6.20 9.62 -26.52
CA ARG A 62 6.05 8.48 -25.61
C ARG A 62 5.18 8.92 -24.45
N SER A 63 4.06 8.23 -24.24
CA SER A 63 3.32 8.32 -22.97
C SER A 63 3.88 7.31 -21.98
N VAL A 64 3.97 7.70 -20.72
CA VAL A 64 4.32 6.80 -19.62
C VAL A 64 3.09 6.69 -18.72
N THR A 65 2.65 5.47 -18.48
CA THR A 65 1.57 5.16 -17.54
C THR A 65 2.19 4.56 -16.29
N ASN A 66 1.86 5.12 -15.12
CA ASN A 66 2.21 4.53 -13.83
C ASN A 66 1.11 3.51 -13.47
N ASN A 67 1.43 2.22 -13.52
CA ASN A 67 0.52 1.13 -13.18
C ASN A 67 0.68 0.68 -11.72
N GLY A 68 1.43 1.43 -10.92
CA GLY A 68 1.56 1.17 -9.49
C GLY A 68 2.75 0.27 -9.16
N TYR A 69 2.54 -0.68 -8.26
CA TYR A 69 3.56 -1.62 -7.82
C TYR A 69 3.02 -3.04 -7.73
N SER A 70 3.87 -4.03 -7.93
CA SER A 70 3.58 -5.44 -7.69
C SER A 70 4.71 -6.10 -6.90
N GLY A 71 4.42 -7.14 -6.13
CA GLY A 71 5.45 -7.90 -5.44
C GLY A 71 4.92 -8.71 -4.28
N ASP A 72 5.78 -9.06 -3.33
CA ASP A 72 5.47 -10.03 -2.28
C ASP A 72 5.71 -9.45 -0.88
N LEU A 73 4.83 -9.82 0.05
CA LEU A 73 4.93 -9.58 1.48
C LEU A 73 5.00 -10.93 2.20
N GLU A 74 6.13 -11.21 2.84
CA GLU A 74 6.33 -12.43 3.63
C GLU A 74 6.00 -12.17 5.09
N ILE A 75 5.16 -13.03 5.68
CA ILE A 75 4.67 -12.90 7.06
C ILE A 75 4.77 -14.26 7.74
N ALA A 76 5.23 -14.30 8.99
CA ALA A 76 5.32 -15.56 9.75
C ALA A 76 3.95 -16.25 9.91
N LEU A 77 2.90 -15.47 10.15
CA LEU A 77 1.51 -15.94 10.21
C LEU A 77 0.55 -14.80 9.90
N ILE A 78 -0.30 -14.97 8.90
CA ILE A 78 -1.31 -13.99 8.52
C ILE A 78 -2.40 -13.94 9.60
N PRO A 79 -2.67 -12.76 10.18
CA PRO A 79 -3.69 -12.62 11.23
C PRO A 79 -5.09 -13.01 10.75
N GLU A 80 -5.87 -13.62 11.65
CA GLU A 80 -7.27 -14.00 11.38
C GLU A 80 -8.15 -12.83 10.93
N TRP A 81 -7.91 -11.62 11.47
CA TRP A 81 -8.65 -10.43 11.05
C TRP A 81 -8.37 -10.08 9.58
N PHE A 82 -7.15 -10.30 9.09
CA PHE A 82 -6.80 -10.02 7.70
C PHE A 82 -7.44 -11.06 6.78
N ARG A 83 -7.40 -12.34 7.19
CA ARG A 83 -8.09 -13.44 6.49
C ARG A 83 -9.59 -13.18 6.34
N THR A 84 -10.23 -12.71 7.39
CA THR A 84 -11.69 -12.48 7.38
C THR A 84 -12.10 -11.15 6.74
N GLU A 85 -11.41 -10.05 7.04
CA GLU A 85 -11.81 -8.72 6.56
C GLU A 85 -11.28 -8.37 5.17
N ILE A 86 -10.10 -8.89 4.79
CA ILE A 86 -9.43 -8.60 3.52
C ILE A 86 -9.55 -9.79 2.56
N LEU A 87 -9.15 -11.00 2.96
CA LEU A 87 -9.25 -12.19 2.11
C LEU A 87 -10.67 -12.78 2.03
N GLN A 88 -11.59 -12.28 2.87
CA GLN A 88 -13.00 -12.69 2.94
C GLN A 88 -13.23 -14.18 3.26
N GLU A 89 -12.30 -14.80 3.99
CA GLU A 89 -12.52 -16.11 4.59
C GLU A 89 -13.67 -16.02 5.62
N LYS A 90 -14.53 -17.04 5.67
CA LYS A 90 -15.67 -17.07 6.60
C LYS A 90 -15.31 -17.89 7.83
N LEU A 91 -15.40 -17.29 9.00
CA LEU A 91 -15.35 -18.02 10.25
C LEU A 91 -16.69 -18.75 10.48
N ASP A 92 -16.66 -20.07 10.48
CA ASP A 92 -17.86 -20.88 10.74
C ASP A 92 -18.25 -20.87 12.23
N ALA A 93 -19.38 -21.49 12.56
CA ALA A 93 -19.88 -21.56 13.95
C ALA A 93 -18.96 -22.35 14.90
N LYS A 94 -17.94 -23.04 14.39
CA LYS A 94 -16.94 -23.81 15.15
C LYS A 94 -15.60 -23.09 15.24
N GLY A 95 -15.47 -21.88 14.68
CA GLY A 95 -14.22 -21.14 14.66
C GLY A 95 -13.24 -21.61 13.58
N VAL A 96 -13.72 -22.27 12.53
CA VAL A 96 -12.90 -22.69 11.39
C VAL A 96 -13.01 -21.64 10.29
N LEU A 97 -11.85 -21.21 9.78
CA LEU A 97 -11.80 -20.34 8.60
C LEU A 97 -12.07 -21.16 7.34
N VAL A 98 -13.05 -20.72 6.57
CA VAL A 98 -13.51 -21.37 5.35
C VAL A 98 -13.35 -20.42 4.17
N GLU A 99 -12.49 -20.80 3.25
CA GLU A 99 -12.37 -20.14 1.95
C GLU A 99 -13.48 -20.62 1.01
N ASN A 100 -14.13 -19.70 0.28
CA ASN A 100 -15.18 -20.02 -0.67
C ASN A 100 -14.83 -19.50 -2.06
N SER A 101 -14.92 -20.35 -3.08
CA SER A 101 -14.61 -19.99 -4.48
C SER A 101 -15.54 -18.93 -5.08
N GLY A 102 -16.68 -18.63 -4.44
CA GLY A 102 -17.59 -17.55 -4.84
C GLY A 102 -17.09 -16.15 -4.49
N VAL A 103 -16.03 -16.04 -3.68
CA VAL A 103 -15.29 -14.78 -3.48
C VAL A 103 -14.21 -14.70 -4.57
N GLY A 104 -14.36 -13.72 -5.46
CA GLY A 104 -13.43 -13.50 -6.57
C GLY A 104 -12.17 -12.75 -6.15
N GLU A 105 -12.32 -11.55 -5.58
CA GLU A 105 -11.21 -10.66 -5.25
C GLU A 105 -11.18 -10.32 -3.76
N SER A 106 -9.96 -10.18 -3.20
CA SER A 106 -9.77 -9.64 -1.86
C SER A 106 -10.36 -8.23 -1.77
N VAL A 107 -10.83 -7.82 -0.59
CA VAL A 107 -11.17 -6.41 -0.39
C VAL A 107 -9.91 -5.56 -0.55
N LYS A 108 -10.00 -4.48 -1.33
CA LYS A 108 -8.91 -3.51 -1.45
C LYS A 108 -8.56 -2.90 -0.10
N PHE A 109 -7.30 -2.52 0.09
CA PHE A 109 -6.83 -1.93 1.35
C PHE A 109 -5.66 -0.97 1.13
N ALA A 110 -5.38 -0.11 2.11
CA ALA A 110 -4.10 0.57 2.19
C ALA A 110 -3.11 -0.27 2.99
N LEU A 111 -1.89 -0.47 2.46
CA LEU A 111 -0.79 -1.14 3.14
C LEU A 111 0.19 -0.11 3.68
N LEU A 112 0.39 -0.10 5.01
CA LEU A 112 1.31 0.79 5.69
C LEU A 112 2.46 -0.02 6.26
N PHE A 113 3.68 0.49 6.17
CA PHE A 113 4.87 -0.17 6.72
C PHE A 113 5.98 0.85 6.92
N GLU A 114 6.99 0.52 7.71
CA GLU A 114 8.17 1.36 7.83
C GLU A 114 9.46 0.57 7.73
N PHE A 115 10.48 1.25 7.24
CA PHE A 115 11.87 0.82 7.38
C PHE A 115 12.53 1.65 8.46
N ASP A 116 13.40 1.04 9.25
CA ASP A 116 14.35 1.80 10.04
C ASP A 116 15.24 2.65 9.13
N GLY A 117 15.51 3.86 9.60
CA GLY A 117 16.54 4.75 9.05
C GLY A 117 17.53 5.14 10.15
N ASP A 118 18.66 5.71 9.76
CA ASP A 118 19.71 6.15 10.69
C ASP A 118 19.33 7.38 11.53
N VAL A 119 18.29 8.12 11.16
CA VAL A 119 17.75 9.26 11.94
C VAL A 119 16.31 9.00 12.38
N ASN A 120 15.41 8.69 11.43
CA ASN A 120 13.98 8.41 11.69
C ASN A 120 13.52 7.19 10.90
N ALA A 121 12.47 6.49 11.34
CA ALA A 121 11.83 5.47 10.50
C ALA A 121 11.20 6.12 9.26
N ILE A 122 11.33 5.47 8.11
CA ILE A 122 10.73 5.89 6.83
C ILE A 122 9.41 5.15 6.66
N ARG A 123 8.31 5.84 6.90
CA ARG A 123 6.97 5.26 6.84
C ARG A 123 6.42 5.39 5.43
N HIS A 124 5.75 4.34 4.98
CA HIS A 124 5.18 4.22 3.66
C HIS A 124 3.68 3.88 3.78
N VAL A 125 2.93 4.27 2.76
CA VAL A 125 1.56 3.85 2.52
C VAL A 125 1.39 3.61 1.03
N LEU A 126 0.76 2.49 0.68
CA LEU A 126 0.22 2.18 -0.65
C LEU A 126 -1.30 2.17 -0.52
N TYR A 127 -2.02 2.83 -1.43
CA TYR A 127 -3.40 3.25 -1.17
C TYR A 127 -4.50 2.31 -1.65
N ASN A 128 -4.22 1.51 -2.67
CA ASN A 128 -5.21 0.65 -3.33
C ASN A 128 -4.57 -0.71 -3.60
N CYS A 129 -4.29 -1.43 -2.52
CA CYS A 129 -3.67 -2.74 -2.56
C CYS A 129 -4.71 -3.84 -2.73
N SER A 130 -4.37 -4.85 -3.52
CA SER A 130 -5.04 -6.15 -3.52
C SER A 130 -4.07 -7.22 -3.06
N ALA A 131 -4.57 -8.33 -2.52
CA ALA A 131 -3.74 -9.46 -2.10
C ALA A 131 -4.23 -10.74 -2.77
N SER A 132 -3.29 -11.54 -3.26
CA SER A 132 -3.57 -12.92 -3.67
C SER A 132 -3.85 -13.80 -2.45
N ARG A 133 -4.41 -14.98 -2.71
CA ARG A 133 -4.53 -16.02 -1.69
C ARG A 133 -3.14 -16.48 -1.28
N PRO A 134 -2.84 -16.59 0.03
CA PRO A 134 -1.53 -17.04 0.47
C PRO A 134 -1.27 -18.49 0.04
N SER A 135 0.00 -18.80 -0.25
CA SER A 135 0.43 -20.19 -0.42
C SER A 135 0.34 -20.95 0.91
N ILE A 136 0.01 -22.24 0.85
CA ILE A 136 0.05 -23.14 2.02
C ILE A 136 1.35 -23.94 1.92
N GLU A 137 2.33 -23.56 2.74
CA GLU A 137 3.64 -24.19 2.76
C GLU A 137 4.07 -24.47 4.21
N SER A 138 4.74 -25.61 4.44
CA SER A 138 5.26 -25.99 5.75
C SER A 138 6.38 -27.01 5.58
N GLU A 139 7.43 -26.88 6.39
CA GLU A 139 8.58 -27.78 6.39
C GLU A 139 8.66 -28.53 7.72
N THR A 140 9.17 -29.76 7.69
CA THR A 140 9.46 -30.52 8.91
C THR A 140 10.64 -29.90 9.63
N LYS A 141 10.58 -29.83 10.96
CA LYS A 141 11.70 -29.34 11.78
C LYS A 141 13.00 -30.11 11.49
N GLU A 142 14.07 -29.37 11.21
CA GLU A 142 15.45 -29.87 11.19
C GLU A 142 16.13 -29.69 12.57
N ASP A 143 17.47 -29.74 12.64
CA ASP A 143 18.21 -29.54 13.90
C ASP A 143 17.95 -28.15 14.52
N THR A 144 17.56 -27.17 13.69
CA THR A 144 17.15 -25.82 14.10
C THR A 144 15.66 -25.61 13.79
N ILE A 145 14.94 -24.88 14.65
CA ILE A 145 13.57 -24.45 14.36
C ILE A 145 13.65 -23.21 13.48
N GLU A 146 13.46 -23.40 12.17
CA GLU A 146 13.21 -22.29 11.25
C GLU A 146 11.68 -22.11 11.13
N PRO A 147 11.12 -20.98 11.58
CA PRO A 147 9.69 -20.74 11.41
C PRO A 147 9.38 -20.54 9.92
N GLY A 148 8.41 -21.29 9.40
CA GLY A 148 7.88 -21.05 8.06
C GLY A 148 7.21 -19.69 7.95
N THR A 149 7.00 -19.25 6.71
CA THR A 149 6.33 -17.99 6.37
C THR A 149 5.21 -18.23 5.39
N GLU A 150 4.27 -17.30 5.37
CA GLU A 150 3.20 -17.19 4.39
C GLU A 150 3.49 -16.00 3.48
N THR A 151 3.44 -16.23 2.17
CA THR A 151 3.67 -15.18 1.17
C THR A 151 2.35 -14.66 0.62
N LEU A 152 2.17 -13.34 0.67
CA LEU A 152 1.08 -12.64 0.00
C LEU A 152 1.63 -11.87 -1.19
N SER A 153 1.17 -12.18 -2.40
CA SER A 153 1.43 -11.32 -3.54
C SER A 153 0.50 -10.12 -3.49
N ILE A 154 1.08 -8.93 -3.51
CA ILE A 154 0.39 -7.65 -3.39
C ILE A 154 0.51 -6.89 -4.70
N THR A 155 -0.61 -6.36 -5.19
CA THR A 155 -0.59 -5.26 -6.17
C THR A 155 -0.95 -3.97 -5.45
N ALA A 156 -0.47 -2.84 -5.94
CA ALA A 156 -0.83 -1.50 -5.47
C ALA A 156 -1.12 -0.61 -6.66
N ASP A 157 -2.32 -0.75 -7.21
CA ASP A 157 -2.76 -0.07 -8.41
C ASP A 157 -3.08 1.41 -8.14
N PRO A 158 -2.97 2.32 -9.11
CA PRO A 158 -3.45 3.68 -8.96
C PRO A 158 -4.94 3.70 -8.62
N ARG A 159 -5.32 4.54 -7.67
CA ARG A 159 -6.73 4.94 -7.50
C ARG A 159 -7.22 5.69 -8.74
N SER A 160 -8.54 5.86 -8.86
CA SER A 160 -9.13 6.62 -9.98
C SER A 160 -8.71 8.09 -10.01
N ASP A 161 -8.26 8.65 -8.88
CA ASP A 161 -7.65 9.98 -8.76
C ASP A 161 -6.12 9.98 -8.98
N GLY A 162 -5.53 8.84 -9.35
CA GLY A 162 -4.11 8.69 -9.63
C GLY A 162 -3.23 8.49 -8.39
N LEU A 163 -3.79 8.48 -7.18
CA LEU A 163 -3.01 8.31 -5.96
C LEU A 163 -2.56 6.85 -5.78
N VAL A 164 -1.24 6.62 -5.74
CA VAL A 164 -0.62 5.27 -5.64
C VAL A 164 0.02 5.02 -4.28
N LYS A 165 0.93 5.90 -3.85
CA LYS A 165 1.69 5.76 -2.60
C LYS A 165 2.09 7.11 -2.00
N ALA A 166 2.36 7.12 -0.70
CA ALA A 166 3.07 8.20 -0.04
C ALA A 166 4.12 7.66 0.92
N ARG A 167 5.07 8.51 1.30
CA ARG A 167 6.07 8.20 2.33
C ARG A 167 6.46 9.44 3.10
N THR A 168 6.94 9.24 4.33
CA THR A 168 7.55 10.32 5.11
C THR A 168 8.86 10.78 4.46
N GLY A 169 9.09 12.08 4.50
CA GLY A 169 10.34 12.75 4.11
C GLY A 169 11.08 13.30 5.32
N ASP A 170 12.22 13.94 5.06
CA ASP A 170 13.09 14.48 6.11
C ASP A 170 12.44 15.61 6.93
N THR A 171 11.43 16.27 6.35
CA THR A 171 10.73 17.43 6.91
C THR A 171 9.26 17.15 7.19
N THR A 172 8.84 15.88 7.25
CA THR A 172 7.46 15.53 7.63
C THR A 172 7.15 16.09 9.02
N ASP A 173 5.99 16.74 9.13
CA ASP A 173 5.58 17.36 10.40
C ASP A 173 5.39 16.29 11.51
N ALA A 174 5.69 16.68 12.75
CA ALA A 174 5.69 15.76 13.89
C ALA A 174 4.30 15.16 14.19
N GLY A 175 3.22 15.90 13.94
CA GLY A 175 1.85 15.45 14.06
C GLY A 175 1.49 14.40 13.00
N THR A 176 1.76 14.67 11.72
CA THR A 176 1.59 13.66 10.65
C THR A 176 2.42 12.42 10.94
N TYR A 177 3.67 12.60 11.36
CA TYR A 177 4.52 11.49 11.75
C TYR A 177 3.86 10.68 12.88
N ALA A 178 3.55 11.30 14.02
CA ALA A 178 2.99 10.62 15.19
C ALA A 178 1.63 9.93 14.94
N ASN A 179 0.84 10.40 13.96
CA ASN A 179 -0.48 9.86 13.66
C ASN A 179 -0.51 8.90 12.47
N TRP A 180 0.65 8.57 11.85
CA TRP A 180 0.74 7.74 10.64
C TRP A 180 0.00 6.39 10.71
N TYR A 181 -0.03 5.77 11.89
CA TYR A 181 -0.71 4.48 12.12
C TYR A 181 -2.06 4.62 12.82
N LYS A 182 -2.52 5.83 13.12
CA LYS A 182 -3.85 6.09 13.69
C LYS A 182 -4.91 6.28 12.61
N ALA A 183 -4.51 6.83 11.47
CA ALA A 183 -5.34 7.00 10.29
C ALA A 183 -4.46 6.95 9.05
N VAL A 184 -5.01 6.46 7.93
CA VAL A 184 -4.32 6.48 6.64
C VAL A 184 -4.12 7.93 6.24
N TYR A 185 -2.86 8.37 6.12
CA TYR A 185 -2.53 9.70 5.62
C TYR A 185 -3.00 9.82 4.17
N THR A 186 -3.80 10.83 3.84
CA THR A 186 -4.15 11.18 2.45
C THR A 186 -3.72 12.61 2.19
N PRO A 187 -2.92 12.88 1.15
CA PRO A 187 -2.52 14.25 0.83
C PRO A 187 -3.75 15.07 0.45
N THR A 188 -3.84 16.27 1.00
CA THR A 188 -4.73 17.31 0.49
C THR A 188 -4.05 17.99 -0.68
N GLU A 189 -4.75 18.19 -1.80
CA GLU A 189 -4.23 19.06 -2.86
C GLU A 189 -4.01 20.46 -2.28
N ASP A 190 -2.79 20.99 -2.40
CA ASP A 190 -2.55 22.41 -2.17
C ASP A 190 -3.25 23.18 -3.30
N GLU A 191 -4.23 24.03 -2.97
CA GLU A 191 -4.74 25.00 -3.93
C GLU A 191 -3.57 25.88 -4.40
N PRO A 192 -3.41 26.13 -5.72
CA PRO A 192 -2.38 27.03 -6.18
C PRO A 192 -2.63 28.41 -5.56
N GLU A 193 -1.63 28.96 -4.85
CA GLU A 193 -1.72 30.33 -4.34
C GLU A 193 -2.02 31.28 -5.49
N GLU A 194 -3.19 31.92 -5.46
CA GLU A 194 -3.47 33.05 -6.34
C GLU A 194 -2.41 34.12 -6.05
N THR A 195 -1.51 34.32 -7.02
CA THR A 195 -0.62 35.47 -7.01
C THR A 195 -1.49 36.71 -7.16
N THR A 196 -1.84 37.36 -6.04
CA THR A 196 -2.46 38.67 -6.04
C THR A 196 -1.44 39.66 -6.62
N GLY A 197 -1.51 39.86 -7.94
CA GLY A 197 -0.80 40.93 -8.62
C GLY A 197 -1.31 42.26 -8.09
N GLN A 198 -0.58 42.85 -7.14
CA GLN A 198 -0.76 44.26 -6.79
C GLN A 198 -0.50 45.09 -8.04
N GLY A 199 -1.57 45.74 -8.51
CA GLY A 199 -1.50 46.78 -9.52
C GLY A 199 -0.56 47.91 -9.06
N GLY A 200 0.57 48.03 -9.74
CA GLY A 200 1.41 49.21 -9.70
C GLY A 200 0.86 50.25 -10.68
N SER A 201 0.13 51.22 -10.17
CA SER A 201 -0.15 52.49 -10.84
C SER A 201 1.11 53.36 -10.78
N VAL A 202 1.70 53.70 -11.93
CA VAL A 202 2.17 55.05 -12.34
C VAL A 202 2.26 55.08 -13.86
#